data_AF-A0A930DXX1-F1
#
_entry.id   AF-A0A930DXX1-F1
#
_cell.length_a   1.000
_cell.length_b   1.000
_cell.length_c   1.000
_cell.angle_alpha   90.00
_cell.angle_beta   90.00
_cell.angle_gamma   90.00
#
_symmetry.space_group_name_H-M   'P 1'
#
loop_
_entity.id
_entity.type
_entity.pdbx_description
1 polymer ?
#
loop_
_entity_poly.entity_id
_entity_poly.type
_entity_poly.pdbx_seq_one_letter_code
_entity_poly.pdbx_strand_id
1 'polypeptide(L)'
;MPVVNNLKKNYDFIFVTVRREQVEEALQTLKDCPCKNIVTMVNTAESYEKWEKILGKGRLIPAFPGAGGEMKGKVVKASLTPALIQKTSFGEFPERGRRE
;
A
#
# COMPACT_ATOMS: atom_id res chain seq x y z
N MET A 1 -7.36 -14.52 -3.46
CA MET A 1 -6.36 -13.52 -3.04
C MET A 1 -5.86 -13.96 -1.67
N PRO A 2 -4.56 -13.94 -1.35
CA PRO A 2 -4.11 -14.38 -0.04
C PRO A 2 -4.70 -13.44 1.02
N VAL A 3 -5.70 -13.95 1.73
CA VAL A 3 -6.27 -13.30 2.90
C VAL A 3 -5.24 -13.50 4.00
N VAL A 4 -4.67 -12.41 4.52
CA VAL A 4 -3.71 -12.50 5.61
C VAL A 4 -4.49 -12.87 6.87
N ASN A 5 -4.57 -14.16 7.16
CA ASN A 5 -5.33 -14.70 8.29
C ASN A 5 -4.60 -14.55 9.64
N ASN A 6 -3.34 -14.08 9.64
CA ASN A 6 -2.56 -13.88 10.85
C ASN A 6 -1.62 -12.67 10.75
N LEU A 7 -2.12 -11.52 11.18
CA LEU A 7 -1.40 -10.24 11.23
C LEU A 7 -0.56 -10.05 12.50
N LYS A 8 -0.47 -11.07 13.38
CA LYS A 8 0.29 -11.00 14.63
C LYS A 8 1.79 -11.24 14.46
N LYS A 9 2.24 -11.56 13.24
CA LYS A 9 3.68 -11.68 12.93
C LYS A 9 4.29 -10.30 12.71
N ASN A 10 5.56 -10.17 13.07
CA ASN A 10 6.33 -8.95 12.83
C ASN A 10 6.86 -8.97 11.38
N TYR A 11 6.12 -8.36 10.47
CA TYR A 11 6.55 -8.17 9.09
C TYR A 11 7.36 -6.89 8.95
N ASP A 12 8.42 -6.93 8.15
CA ASP A 12 9.16 -5.72 7.79
C ASP A 12 8.31 -4.78 6.93
N PHE A 13 7.54 -5.34 5.99
CA PHE A 13 6.62 -4.60 5.11
C PHE A 13 5.32 -5.37 4.91
N ILE A 14 4.22 -4.62 4.79
CA ILE A 14 2.92 -5.13 4.33
C ILE A 14 2.52 -4.34 3.09
N PHE A 15 2.28 -5.03 1.98
CA PHE A 15 1.81 -4.43 0.73
C PHE A 15 0.29 -4.57 0.61
N VAL A 16 -0.39 -3.44 0.47
CA VAL A 16 -1.84 -3.33 0.30
C VAL A 16 -2.12 -3.08 -1.18
N THR A 17 -2.36 -4.17 -1.91
CA THR A 17 -2.58 -4.21 -3.37
C THR A 17 -4.05 -4.48 -3.71
N VAL A 18 -4.96 -3.74 -3.09
CA VAL A 18 -6.41 -3.82 -3.34
C VAL A 18 -6.83 -2.67 -4.26
N ARG A 19 -8.06 -2.71 -4.78
CA ARG A 19 -8.60 -1.56 -5.53
C ARG A 19 -8.84 -0.37 -4.59
N ARG A 20 -8.89 0.83 -5.17
CA ARG A 20 -9.04 2.10 -4.44
C ARG A 20 -10.18 2.04 -3.43
N GLU A 21 -11.35 1.61 -3.87
CA GLU A 21 -12.58 1.52 -3.09
C GLU A 21 -12.52 0.51 -1.93
N GLN A 22 -11.51 -0.37 -1.90
CA GLN A 22 -11.29 -1.37 -0.84
C GLN A 22 -10.15 -0.99 0.12
N VAL A 23 -9.40 0.07 -0.17
CA VAL A 23 -8.16 0.37 0.56
C VAL A 23 -8.44 0.67 2.02
N GLU A 24 -9.47 1.44 2.33
CA GLU A 24 -9.77 1.85 3.70
C GLU A 24 -10.18 0.68 4.58
N GLU A 25 -11.02 -0.22 4.05
CA GLU A 25 -11.38 -1.46 4.72
C GLU A 25 -10.14 -2.29 5.01
N ALA A 26 -9.25 -2.44 4.03
CA ALA A 26 -7.98 -3.14 4.23
C ALA A 26 -7.11 -2.48 5.31
N LEU A 27 -6.99 -1.15 5.33
CA LEU A 27 -6.22 -0.44 6.35
C LEU A 27 -6.82 -0.59 7.76
N GLN A 28 -8.15 -0.65 7.89
CA GLN A 28 -8.81 -0.89 9.18
C GLN A 28 -8.43 -2.25 9.76
N THR A 29 -8.26 -3.29 8.93
CA THR A 29 -7.79 -4.61 9.40
C THR A 29 -6.35 -4.59 9.90
N LEU A 30 -5.56 -3.61 9.46
CA LEU A 30 -4.14 -3.47 9.79
C LEU A 30 -3.88 -2.51 10.96
N LYS A 31 -4.91 -1.82 11.49
CA LYS A 31 -4.74 -0.79 12.52
C LYS A 31 -3.92 -1.27 13.72
N ASP A 32 -4.20 -2.49 14.20
CA ASP A 32 -3.57 -3.11 15.37
C ASP A 32 -2.39 -4.03 15.00
N CYS A 33 -2.03 -4.12 13.71
CA CYS A 33 -0.88 -4.89 13.27
C CYS A 33 0.41 -4.23 13.80
N PRO A 34 1.42 -4.98 14.30
CA PRO A 34 2.68 -4.40 14.78
C PRO A 34 3.58 -3.85 13.67
N CYS A 35 3.32 -4.20 12.40
CA CYS A 35 4.13 -3.77 11.26
C CYS A 35 4.15 -2.23 11.13
N LYS A 36 5.36 -1.67 11.02
CA LYS A 36 5.59 -0.22 10.90
C LYS A 36 5.58 0.28 9.47
N ASN A 37 5.74 -0.57 8.46
CA ASN A 37 5.88 -0.15 7.07
C ASN A 37 4.73 -0.75 6.24
N ILE A 38 3.66 0.01 6.09
CA ILE A 38 2.46 -0.38 5.34
C ILE A 38 2.47 0.37 4.01
N VAL A 39 2.69 -0.36 2.93
CA VAL A 39 2.78 0.17 1.57
C VAL A 39 1.41 0.10 0.90
N THR A 40 0.82 1.22 0.49
CA THR A 40 -0.37 1.22 -0.36
C THR A 40 0.02 1.29 -1.83
N MET A 41 -0.55 0.42 -2.67
CA MET A 41 -0.28 0.40 -4.12
C MET A 41 -1.51 0.87 -4.88
N VAL A 42 -1.94 2.10 -4.62
CA VAL A 42 -3.19 2.68 -5.15
C VAL A 42 -2.88 4.04 -5.78
N ASN A 43 -3.33 4.24 -7.02
CA ASN A 43 -3.29 5.55 -7.66
C ASN A 43 -4.41 6.43 -7.06
N THR A 44 -4.03 7.49 -6.35
CA THR A 44 -4.97 8.41 -5.70
C THR A 44 -4.49 9.85 -5.78
N ALA A 45 -5.42 10.77 -6.03
CA ALA A 45 -5.21 12.21 -5.86
C ALA A 45 -5.65 12.72 -4.47
N GLU A 46 -6.31 11.87 -3.67
CA GLU A 46 -6.71 12.23 -2.31
C GLU A 46 -5.52 12.26 -1.35
N SER A 47 -5.62 13.11 -0.33
CA SER A 47 -4.64 13.17 0.76
C SER A 47 -4.58 11.86 1.54
N TYR A 48 -3.36 11.48 1.93
CA TYR A 48 -3.09 10.30 2.75
C TYR A 48 -3.41 10.49 4.24
N GLU A 49 -3.75 11.71 4.68
CA GLU A 49 -4.06 12.01 6.09
C GLU A 49 -5.13 11.09 6.68
N LYS A 50 -6.16 10.75 5.88
CA LYS A 50 -7.22 9.84 6.31
C LYS A 50 -6.68 8.45 6.62
N TRP A 51 -5.75 7.96 5.81
CA TRP A 51 -5.14 6.64 5.95
C TRP A 51 -4.13 6.62 7.11
N GLU A 52 -3.39 7.71 7.31
CA GLU A 52 -2.53 7.87 8.48
C GLU A 52 -3.32 7.91 9.79
N LYS A 53 -4.53 8.48 9.82
CA LYS A 53 -5.40 8.42 11.00
C LYS A 53 -5.82 7.00 11.37
N ILE A 54 -5.98 6.11 10.38
CA ILE A 54 -6.34 4.70 10.60
C ILE A 54 -5.13 3.91 11.11
N LEU A 55 -3.99 4.06 10.44
CA LEU A 55 -2.80 3.26 10.72
C LEU A 55 -1.96 3.81 11.89
N GLY A 56 -2.06 5.09 12.18
CA GLY A 56 -1.10 5.83 12.99
C GLY A 56 -0.01 6.49 12.14
N LYS A 57 0.41 7.67 12.57
CA LYS A 57 1.37 8.54 11.86
C LYS A 57 2.69 7.81 11.57
N GLY A 58 3.20 8.00 10.34
CA GLY A 58 4.52 7.47 9.95
C GLY A 58 4.58 5.96 9.78
N ARG A 59 3.42 5.29 9.63
CA ARG A 59 3.34 3.87 9.24
C ARG A 59 3.01 3.65 7.78
N LEU A 60 2.39 4.63 7.14
CA LEU A 60 1.96 4.57 5.75
C LEU A 60 3.11 4.96 4.81
N ILE A 61 3.33 4.14 3.79
CA ILE A 61 4.22 4.42 2.65
C ILE A 61 3.34 4.45 1.41
N PRO A 62 3.01 5.62 0.86
CA PRO A 62 2.26 5.68 -0.38
C PRO A 62 3.12 5.17 -1.53
N ALA A 63 2.57 4.35 -2.42
CA ALA A 63 3.27 3.86 -3.60
C ALA A 63 2.34 3.79 -4.81
N PHE A 64 2.95 3.93 -5.98
CA PHE A 64 2.27 3.90 -7.27
C PHE A 64 2.72 2.67 -8.04
N PRO A 65 1.82 1.76 -8.42
CA PRO A 65 2.20 0.59 -9.22
C PRO A 65 2.43 1.00 -10.68
N GLY A 66 3.62 0.76 -11.24
CA GLY A 66 3.88 0.84 -12.68
C GLY A 66 3.47 -0.42 -13.44
N ALA A 67 2.51 -1.18 -12.89
CA ALA A 67 2.02 -2.44 -13.44
C ALA A 67 0.51 -2.51 -13.31
N GLY A 68 -0.14 -3.08 -14.31
CA GLY A 68 -1.56 -3.34 -14.35
C GLY A 68 -1.85 -4.81 -14.59
N GLY A 69 -3.12 -5.17 -14.49
CA GLY A 69 -3.55 -6.52 -14.82
C GLY A 69 -5.00 -6.77 -14.49
N GLU A 70 -5.50 -7.88 -15.00
CA GLU A 70 -6.84 -8.39 -14.74
C GLU A 70 -6.79 -9.87 -14.37
N MET A 71 -7.72 -10.30 -13.53
CA MET A 71 -8.01 -11.71 -13.34
C MET A 71 -9.13 -12.14 -14.29
N LYS A 72 -8.86 -13.11 -15.16
CA LYS A 72 -9.86 -13.79 -15.99
C LYS A 72 -10.05 -15.22 -15.48
N GLY A 73 -11.06 -15.40 -14.64
CA GLY A 73 -11.30 -16.66 -13.93
C GLY A 73 -10.13 -16.97 -12.98
N LYS A 74 -9.40 -18.05 -13.28
CA LYS A 74 -8.20 -18.46 -12.52
C LYS A 74 -6.88 -17.96 -13.12
N VAL A 75 -6.94 -17.22 -14.24
CA VAL A 75 -5.76 -16.73 -14.96
C VAL A 75 -5.53 -15.26 -14.63
N VAL A 76 -4.30 -14.92 -14.24
CA VAL A 76 -3.85 -13.53 -14.11
C VAL A 76 -3.22 -13.10 -15.43
N LYS A 77 -3.75 -12.04 -16.03
CA LYS A 77 -3.10 -11.34 -17.14
C LYS A 77 -2.51 -10.05 -16.59
N ALA A 78 -1.20 -9.99 -16.48
CA ALA A 78 -0.48 -8.82 -16.01
C ALA A 78 0.26 -8.13 -17.16
N SER A 79 0.40 -6.82 -17.08
CA SER A 79 1.22 -6.02 -17.99
C SER A 79 2.00 -4.98 -17.19
N LEU A 80 3.24 -4.73 -17.62
CA LEU A 80 4.01 -3.62 -17.10
C LEU A 80 3.68 -2.38 -17.91
N THR A 81 3.40 -1.28 -17.23
CA THR A 81 3.28 0.01 -17.89
C THR A 81 4.68 0.44 -18.34
N PRO A 82 4.86 0.92 -19.58
CA PRO A 82 6.14 1.45 -20.00
C PRO A 82 6.65 2.48 -18.99
N ALA A 83 7.92 2.39 -18.60
CA ALA A 83 8.51 3.26 -17.57
C ALA A 83 8.49 4.76 -17.96
N LEU A 84 8.31 5.08 -19.25
CA LEU A 84 8.09 6.44 -19.73
C LEU A 84 6.71 7.01 -19.34
N ILE A 85 5.71 6.15 -19.18
CA ILE A 85 4.32 6.53 -18.85
C ILE A 85 4.10 6.51 -17.33
N GLN A 86 4.48 5.41 -16.67
CA GLN A 86 4.33 5.29 -15.21
C GLN A 86 5.36 4.32 -14.65
N LYS A 87 6.24 4.81 -13.77
CA LYS A 87 7.18 3.98 -13.01
C LYS A 87 6.50 3.47 -11.74
N THR A 88 6.95 2.30 -11.27
CA THR A 88 6.67 1.91 -9.89
C THR A 88 7.48 2.80 -8.96
N SER A 89 6.80 3.51 -8.07
CA SER A 89 7.42 4.48 -7.17
C SER A 89 6.93 4.30 -5.74
N PHE A 90 7.82 4.53 -4.78
CA PHE A 90 7.51 4.55 -3.36
C PHE A 90 7.74 5.97 -2.84
N GLY A 91 6.82 6.46 -2.02
CA GLY A 91 6.99 7.68 -1.28
C GLY A 91 8.06 7.52 -0.19
N GLU A 92 8.74 8.61 0.10
CA GLU A 92 9.68 8.71 1.20
C GLU A 92 8.98 9.27 2.45
N PHE A 93 9.43 8.88 3.64
CA PHE A 93 8.98 9.50 4.88
C PHE A 93 9.61 10.90 5.01
N PRO A 94 8.86 11.95 5.37
CA PRO A 94 9.48 13.11 6.00
C PRO A 94 10.09 12.61 7.32
N GLU A 95 11.38 12.85 7.50
CA GLU A 95 12.27 11.98 8.25
C GLU A 95 11.82 11.62 9.66
N ARG A 96 12.05 10.35 10.00
CA ARG A 96 12.23 9.86 11.37
C ARG A 96 13.59 10.33 11.96
N GLY A 97 14.03 11.57 11.67
CA GLY A 97 15.40 11.99 12.02
C GLY A 97 16.03 13.29 11.49
N ARG A 98 15.41 14.20 10.72
CA ARG A 98 15.93 15.59 10.68
C ARG A 98 15.31 16.37 11.82
N ARG A 99 16.09 16.44 12.90
CA ARG A 99 16.05 17.61 13.78
C ARG A 99 16.71 18.74 12.97
N GLU A 100 15.93 19.76 12.65
CA GLU A 100 16.49 21.10 12.51
C GLU A 100 16.92 21.62 13.89
#